data_AF-A0A8J4QGC5-F1
#
_entry.id   AF-A0A8J4QGC5-F1
#
_cell.length_a   1.000
_cell.length_b   1.000
_cell.length_c   1.000
_cell.angle_alpha   90.00
_cell.angle_beta   90.00
_cell.angle_gamma   90.00
#
_symmetry.space_group_name_H-M   'P 1'
#
loop_
_entity.id
_entity.type
_entity.pdbx_description
1 polymer ?
#
loop_
_entity_poly.entity_id
_entity_poly.type
_entity_poly.pdbx_seq_one_letter_code
_entity_poly.pdbx_strand_id
1 'polypeptide(L)'
;MLRSNRWAGIRALILSILFWIITVLLDRHVERVSRRMCNLTYVTMVLALNLQVLAILMLSDYIPGSKTSVLEEAFNRNLLGAFLLANVLTGLVNLSVDTLSASSVTALFVLVVYASTLSTVVGIADFCGIRLKFW
;
A
#
# COMPACT_ATOMS: atom_id res chain seq x y z
N MET A 1 -25.53 14.45 4.01
CA MET A 1 -24.62 13.56 3.26
C MET A 1 -23.60 12.84 4.16
N LEU A 2 -23.00 13.50 5.17
CA LEU A 2 -22.03 12.91 6.12
C LEU A 2 -22.49 11.67 6.93
N ARG A 3 -23.78 11.58 7.30
CA ARG A 3 -24.28 10.47 8.15
C ARG A 3 -24.30 9.11 7.43
N SER A 4 -24.49 9.08 6.11
CA SER A 4 -24.47 7.85 5.31
C SER A 4 -23.04 7.29 5.21
N ASN A 5 -22.06 8.18 5.12
CA ASN A 5 -20.64 7.81 4.99
C ASN A 5 -20.09 7.11 6.25
N ARG A 6 -20.60 7.46 7.44
CA ARG A 6 -20.21 6.79 8.71
C ARG A 6 -20.54 5.30 8.71
N TRP A 7 -21.75 4.96 8.28
CA TRP A 7 -22.16 3.57 8.20
C TRP A 7 -21.37 2.80 7.15
N ALA A 8 -21.05 3.44 6.02
CA ALA A 8 -20.21 2.84 5.00
C ALA A 8 -18.78 2.57 5.50
N GLY A 9 -18.15 3.55 6.17
CA GLY A 9 -16.81 3.40 6.74
C GLY A 9 -16.73 2.32 7.83
N ILE A 10 -17.71 2.29 8.74
CA ILE A 10 -17.78 1.24 9.78
C ILE A 10 -17.97 -0.14 9.15
N ARG A 11 -18.84 -0.27 8.13
CA ARG A 11 -19.02 -1.53 7.40
C ARG A 11 -17.74 -1.97 6.70
N ALA A 12 -17.04 -1.06 6.03
CA ALA A 12 -15.77 -1.36 5.36
C ALA A 12 -14.71 -1.82 6.37
N LEU A 13 -14.65 -1.21 7.56
CA LEU A 13 -13.73 -1.59 8.62
C LEU A 13 -14.05 -2.98 9.20
N ILE A 14 -15.34 -3.27 9.46
CA ILE A 14 -15.77 -4.59 9.91
C ILE A 14 -15.44 -5.66 8.87
N LEU A 15 -15.75 -5.40 7.59
CA LEU A 15 -15.44 -6.32 6.49
C LEU A 15 -13.93 -6.54 6.37
N SER A 16 -13.11 -5.48 6.46
CA SER A 16 -11.66 -5.60 6.42
C SER A 16 -11.11 -6.50 7.53
N ILE A 17 -11.55 -6.30 8.78
CA ILE A 17 -11.14 -7.13 9.92
C ILE A 17 -11.57 -8.58 9.70
N LEU A 18 -12.80 -8.81 9.24
CA LEU A 18 -13.32 -10.14 8.96
C LEU A 18 -12.49 -10.86 7.89
N PHE A 19 -12.18 -10.19 6.77
CA PHE A 19 -11.37 -10.79 5.70
C PHE A 19 -9.91 -11.05 6.13
N TRP A 20 -9.36 -10.23 7.03
CA TRP A 20 -8.06 -10.49 7.65
C TRP A 20 -8.08 -11.74 8.53
N ILE A 21 -9.09 -11.89 9.38
CA ILE A 21 -9.26 -13.08 10.22
C ILE A 21 -9.38 -14.33 9.34
N ILE A 22 -10.22 -14.27 8.31
CA ILE A 22 -10.41 -15.37 7.35
C ILE A 22 -9.09 -15.73 6.67
N THR A 23 -8.31 -14.73 6.23
CA THR A 23 -7.01 -14.94 5.58
C THR A 23 -6.03 -15.65 6.52
N VAL A 24 -5.96 -15.24 7.78
CA VAL A 24 -5.09 -15.89 8.78
C VAL A 24 -5.54 -17.32 9.07
N LEU A 25 -6.86 -17.58 9.14
CA LEU A 25 -7.38 -18.93 9.33
C LEU A 25 -7.07 -19.84 8.13
N LEU A 26 -7.26 -19.36 6.91
CA LEU A 26 -6.95 -20.07 5.66
C LEU A 26 -5.46 -20.38 5.52
N ASP A 27 -4.59 -19.41 5.85
CA ASP A 27 -3.13 -19.59 5.81
C ASP A 27 -2.65 -20.66 6.80
N ARG A 28 -3.32 -20.78 7.96
CA ARG A 28 -2.98 -21.77 8.99
C ARG A 28 -3.57 -23.15 8.74
N HIS A 29 -4.76 -23.26 8.17
CA HIS A 29 -5.50 -24.54 8.09
C HIS A 29 -5.53 -25.18 6.70
N VAL A 30 -5.41 -24.40 5.62
CA VAL A 30 -5.60 -24.89 4.26
C VAL A 30 -4.29 -24.88 3.50
N GLU A 31 -3.82 -23.69 3.13
CA GLU A 31 -2.64 -23.53 2.30
C GLU A 31 -1.96 -22.19 2.56
N ARG A 32 -0.62 -22.20 2.57
CA ARG A 32 0.18 -20.97 2.64
C ARG A 32 -0.10 -20.08 1.44
N VAL A 33 -0.09 -18.77 1.65
CA VAL A 33 -0.27 -17.79 0.56
C VAL A 33 0.71 -18.04 -0.58
N SER A 34 0.20 -18.31 -1.78
CA SER A 34 1.01 -18.50 -2.98
C SER A 34 0.54 -17.62 -4.13
N ARG A 35 1.38 -16.65 -4.48
CA ARG A 35 1.16 -15.75 -5.62
C ARG A 35 1.14 -16.49 -6.96
N ARG A 36 1.86 -17.62 -7.06
CA ARG A 36 2.01 -18.39 -8.32
C ARG A 36 0.78 -19.23 -8.63
N MET A 37 0.12 -19.77 -7.61
CA MET A 37 -1.06 -20.62 -7.77
C MET A 37 -2.37 -19.84 -7.69
N CYS A 38 -2.31 -18.54 -7.35
CA CYS A 38 -3.48 -17.70 -7.08
C CYS A 38 -4.49 -18.41 -6.17
N ASN A 39 -3.99 -18.98 -5.06
CA ASN A 39 -4.82 -19.81 -4.19
C ASN A 39 -5.86 -18.99 -3.43
N LEU A 40 -6.82 -19.69 -2.80
CA LEU A 40 -7.91 -19.04 -2.07
C LEU A 40 -7.39 -18.06 -1.01
N THR A 41 -6.36 -18.47 -0.25
CA THR A 41 -5.71 -17.64 0.76
C THR A 41 -5.11 -16.35 0.17
N TYR A 42 -4.53 -16.42 -1.03
CA TYR A 42 -4.02 -15.24 -1.73
C TYR A 42 -5.14 -14.29 -2.15
N VAL A 43 -6.24 -14.81 -2.72
CA VAL A 43 -7.39 -13.98 -3.13
C VAL A 43 -8.02 -13.28 -1.92
N THR A 44 -8.20 -13.99 -0.80
CA THR A 44 -8.73 -13.39 0.42
C THR A 44 -7.78 -12.35 1.01
N MET A 45 -6.46 -12.58 0.94
CA MET A 45 -5.46 -11.60 1.37
C MET A 45 -5.52 -10.32 0.54
N VAL A 46 -5.62 -10.44 -0.80
CA VAL A 46 -5.74 -9.27 -1.69
C VAL A 46 -7.02 -8.51 -1.40
N LEU A 47 -8.13 -9.20 -1.17
CA LEU A 47 -9.40 -8.56 -0.82
C LEU A 47 -9.32 -7.85 0.55
N ALA A 48 -8.70 -8.49 1.55
CA ALA A 48 -8.46 -7.91 2.87
C ALA A 48 -7.65 -6.61 2.79
N LEU A 49 -6.55 -6.61 2.02
CA LEU A 49 -5.68 -5.45 1.81
C LEU A 49 -6.43 -4.29 1.14
N ASN A 50 -7.18 -4.55 0.07
CA ASN A 50 -7.96 -3.51 -0.61
C ASN A 50 -9.04 -2.90 0.29
N LEU A 51 -9.77 -3.74 1.02
CA LEU A 51 -10.78 -3.28 1.98
C LEU A 51 -10.15 -2.50 3.14
N GLN A 52 -8.96 -2.89 3.59
CA GLN A 52 -8.22 -2.19 4.64
C GLN A 52 -7.81 -0.79 4.18
N VAL A 53 -7.23 -0.66 2.99
CA VAL A 53 -6.85 0.65 2.44
C VAL A 53 -8.08 1.54 2.27
N LEU A 54 -9.18 1.00 1.73
CA LEU A 54 -10.43 1.74 1.59
C LEU A 54 -10.98 2.18 2.95
N ALA A 55 -10.96 1.31 3.96
CA ALA A 55 -11.39 1.65 5.31
C ALA A 55 -10.54 2.76 5.94
N ILE A 56 -9.21 2.75 5.73
CA ILE A 56 -8.30 3.78 6.21
C ILE A 56 -8.59 5.13 5.53
N LEU A 57 -8.77 5.15 4.20
CA LEU A 57 -9.10 6.37 3.46
C LEU A 57 -10.43 6.96 3.93
N MET A 58 -11.46 6.12 4.07
CA MET A 58 -12.76 6.54 4.60
C MET A 58 -12.67 7.01 6.06
N LEU A 59 -11.71 6.49 6.84
CA LEU A 59 -11.46 6.94 8.21
C LEU A 59 -10.77 8.31 8.25
N SER A 60 -9.87 8.57 7.29
CA SER A 60 -9.14 9.84 7.15
C SER A 60 -10.09 11.04 6.97
N ASP A 61 -11.21 10.85 6.28
CA ASP A 61 -12.27 11.86 6.10
C ASP A 61 -12.91 12.34 7.42
N TYR A 62 -12.76 11.60 8.52
CA TYR A 62 -13.28 12.00 9.83
C TYR A 62 -12.36 12.90 10.62
N ILE A 63 -11.12 13.12 10.17
CA ILE A 63 -10.16 13.99 10.85
C ILE A 63 -10.42 15.42 10.36
N PRO A 64 -11.09 16.29 11.15
CA PRO A 64 -11.36 17.65 10.72
C PRO A 64 -10.05 18.42 10.57
N GLY A 65 -9.78 18.95 9.37
CA GLY A 65 -8.58 19.73 9.09
C GLY A 65 -7.46 18.98 8.34
N SER A 66 -7.69 17.75 7.89
CA SER A 66 -6.78 17.09 6.94
C SER A 66 -6.84 17.82 5.58
N LYS A 67 -5.95 18.80 5.41
CA LYS A 67 -5.49 19.13 4.05
C LYS A 67 -4.81 17.86 3.52
N THR A 68 -5.02 17.56 2.25
CA THR A 68 -4.32 16.47 1.56
C THR A 68 -2.83 16.54 1.93
N SER A 69 -2.26 15.41 2.33
CA SER A 69 -0.86 15.40 2.79
C SER A 69 0.01 15.93 1.66
N VAL A 70 1.03 16.74 1.96
CA VAL A 70 1.97 17.27 0.95
C VAL A 70 2.53 16.13 0.10
N LEU A 71 2.73 14.96 0.72
CA LEU A 71 3.17 13.76 0.04
C LEU A 71 2.09 13.20 -0.92
N GLU A 72 0.81 13.19 -0.53
CA GLU A 72 -0.29 12.73 -1.38
C GLU A 72 -0.41 13.61 -2.63
N GLU A 73 -0.30 14.94 -2.48
CA GLU A 73 -0.32 15.86 -3.62
C GLU A 73 0.90 15.65 -4.53
N ALA A 74 2.09 15.47 -3.95
CA ALA A 74 3.31 15.18 -4.70
C ALA A 74 3.20 13.88 -5.52
N PHE A 75 2.64 12.82 -4.94
CA PHE A 75 2.37 11.57 -5.63
C PHE A 75 1.30 11.74 -6.72
N ASN A 76 0.23 12.49 -6.44
CA ASN A 76 -0.85 12.74 -7.40
C ASN A 76 -0.37 13.53 -8.63
N ARG A 77 0.51 14.51 -8.43
CA ARG A 77 1.05 15.36 -9.50
C ARG A 77 1.96 14.60 -10.48
N ASN A 78 2.69 13.60 -10.02
CA ASN A 78 3.67 12.83 -10.80
C ASN A 78 3.43 11.30 -10.72
N LEU A 79 2.17 10.86 -10.73
CA LEU A 79 1.80 9.46 -10.50
C LEU A 79 2.58 8.47 -11.40
N LEU A 80 2.70 8.78 -12.69
CA LEU A 80 3.43 7.94 -13.64
C LEU A 80 4.94 7.90 -13.33
N GLY A 81 5.54 9.05 -13.02
CA GLY A 81 6.96 9.15 -12.66
C GLY A 81 7.27 8.38 -11.38
N ALA A 82 6.43 8.53 -10.35
CA ALA A 82 6.53 7.79 -9.10
C ALA A 82 6.36 6.28 -9.32
N PHE A 83 5.43 5.87 -10.19
CA PHE A 83 5.23 4.47 -10.56
C PHE A 83 6.47 3.87 -11.25
N LEU A 84 7.04 4.55 -12.24
CA LEU A 84 8.25 4.09 -12.91
C LEU A 84 9.43 4.00 -11.95
N LEU A 85 9.63 5.03 -11.12
CA LEU A 85 10.67 5.04 -10.10
C LEU A 85 10.52 3.88 -9.12
N ALA A 86 9.30 3.62 -8.64
CA ALA A 86 8.99 2.50 -7.76
C ALA A 86 9.37 1.15 -8.41
N ASN A 87 9.05 0.95 -9.69
CA ASN A 87 9.41 -0.27 -10.40
C ASN A 87 10.93 -0.44 -10.55
N VAL A 88 11.66 0.64 -10.89
CA VAL A 88 13.12 0.62 -11.00
C VAL A 88 13.77 0.31 -9.66
N LEU A 89 13.33 0.97 -8.57
CA LEU A 89 13.84 0.72 -7.23
C LEU A 89 13.53 -0.71 -6.77
N THR A 90 12.34 -1.24 -7.09
CA THR A 90 11.97 -2.63 -6.78
C THR A 90 12.89 -3.62 -7.52
N GLY A 91 13.18 -3.35 -8.80
CA GLY A 91 14.14 -4.12 -9.59
C GLY A 91 15.55 -4.07 -9.00
N LEU A 92 16.01 -2.88 -8.59
CA LEU A 92 17.32 -2.69 -7.97
C LEU A 92 17.45 -3.49 -6.67
N VAL A 93 16.44 -3.45 -5.79
CA VAL A 93 16.42 -4.22 -4.54
C VAL A 93 16.50 -5.72 -4.84
N ASN A 94 15.72 -6.22 -5.81
CA ASN A 94 15.72 -7.64 -6.18
C ASN A 94 17.04 -8.12 -6.79
N LEU A 95 17.82 -7.24 -7.42
CA LEU A 95 19.14 -7.56 -7.95
C LEU A 95 20.26 -7.44 -6.90
N SER A 96 20.08 -6.56 -5.92
CA SER A 96 21.11 -6.25 -4.92
C SER A 96 21.03 -7.15 -3.68
N VAL A 97 19.84 -7.63 -3.35
CA VAL A 97 19.57 -8.43 -2.15
C VAL A 97 18.98 -9.77 -2.59
N ASP A 98 19.53 -10.86 -2.08
CA ASP A 98 18.86 -12.16 -2.16
C ASP A 98 17.63 -12.16 -1.24
N THR A 99 16.54 -11.60 -1.76
CA THR A 99 15.26 -11.44 -1.06
C THR A 99 14.63 -12.79 -0.69
N LEU A 100 15.06 -13.89 -1.33
CA LEU A 100 14.53 -15.23 -1.09
C LEU A 100 15.08 -15.86 0.19
N SER A 101 16.31 -15.52 0.58
CA SER A 101 16.99 -16.00 1.79
C SER A 101 17.03 -14.98 2.92
N ALA A 102 16.53 -13.75 2.68
CA ALA A 102 16.51 -12.67 3.66
C ALA A 102 15.60 -12.98 4.86
N SER A 103 16.11 -12.72 6.08
CA SER A 103 15.33 -12.82 7.31
C SER A 103 14.18 -11.80 7.34
N SER A 104 13.13 -12.05 8.12
CA SER A 104 11.99 -11.12 8.25
C SER A 104 12.42 -9.71 8.70
N VAL A 105 13.43 -9.60 9.55
CA VAL A 105 13.96 -8.31 10.02
C VAL A 105 14.67 -7.58 8.88
N THR A 106 15.49 -8.28 8.10
CA THR A 106 16.16 -7.71 6.92
C THR A 106 15.13 -7.26 5.89
N ALA A 107 14.08 -8.05 5.65
CA ALA A 107 13.01 -7.70 4.73
C ALA A 107 12.25 -6.44 5.16
N LEU A 108 11.92 -6.32 6.46
CA LEU A 108 11.29 -5.11 7.01
C LEU A 108 12.20 -3.89 6.87
N PHE A 109 13.50 -4.03 7.17
CA PHE A 109 14.46 -2.94 7.02
C PHE A 109 14.54 -2.44 5.57
N VAL A 110 14.67 -3.37 4.61
CA VAL A 110 14.67 -3.04 3.17
C VAL A 110 13.38 -2.33 2.78
N LEU A 111 12.22 -2.77 3.26
CA LEU A 111 10.93 -2.14 2.96
C LEU A 111 10.84 -0.71 3.51
N VAL A 112 11.33 -0.46 4.72
CA VAL A 112 11.36 0.89 5.33
C VAL A 112 12.29 1.82 4.57
N VAL A 113 13.49 1.35 4.23
CA VAL A 113 14.46 2.12 3.40
C VAL A 113 13.88 2.40 2.02
N TYR A 114 13.24 1.42 1.40
CA TYR A 114 12.56 1.58 0.11
C TYR A 114 11.44 2.61 0.17
N ALA A 115 10.55 2.52 1.17
CA ALA A 115 9.42 3.44 1.30
C ALA A 115 9.89 4.88 1.55
N SER A 116 10.86 5.06 2.46
CA SER A 116 11.41 6.38 2.77
C SER A 116 12.14 7.00 1.58
N THR A 117 12.98 6.24 0.88
CA THR A 117 13.68 6.74 -0.33
C THR A 117 12.69 7.15 -1.42
N LEU A 118 11.67 6.34 -1.70
CA LEU A 118 10.64 6.69 -2.68
C LEU A 118 9.88 7.96 -2.28
N SER A 119 9.43 8.06 -1.02
CA SER A 119 8.71 9.24 -0.53
C SER A 119 9.57 10.51 -0.58
N THR A 120 10.85 10.44 -0.19
CA THR A 120 11.75 11.59 -0.23
C THR A 120 12.02 12.04 -1.67
N VAL A 121 12.28 11.12 -2.60
CA VAL A 121 12.53 11.48 -4.01
C VAL A 121 11.30 12.13 -4.64
N VAL A 122 10.10 11.58 -4.41
CA VAL A 122 8.86 12.17 -4.92
C VAL A 122 8.59 13.54 -4.30
N GLY A 123 8.79 13.69 -2.99
CA GLY A 123 8.65 14.97 -2.30
C GLY A 123 9.63 16.04 -2.78
N ILE A 124 10.90 15.68 -3.01
CA ILE A 124 11.91 16.60 -3.56
C ILE A 124 11.56 16.96 -5.01
N ALA A 125 11.15 16.00 -5.84
CA ALA A 125 10.76 16.26 -7.22
C ALA A 125 9.59 17.25 -7.31
N ASP A 126 8.61 17.12 -6.40
CA ASP A 126 7.49 18.05 -6.30
C ASP A 126 7.94 19.45 -5.85
N PHE A 127 8.80 19.53 -4.82
CA PHE A 127 9.37 20.79 -4.31
C PHE A 127 10.22 21.52 -5.36
N CYS A 128 10.97 20.78 -6.17
CA CYS A 128 11.73 21.34 -7.31
C CYS A 128 10.83 21.72 -8.49
N GLY A 129 9.52 21.49 -8.42
CA GLY A 129 8.57 21.87 -9.46
C GLY A 129 8.59 20.98 -10.70
N ILE A 130 9.33 19.86 -10.69
CA ILE A 130 9.51 18.98 -11.84
C ILE A 130 8.19 18.26 -12.10
N ARG A 131 7.48 18.59 -13.18
CA ARG A 131 6.35 17.79 -13.67
C ARG A 131 6.84 16.82 -14.75
N LEU A 132 6.78 15.53 -14.45
CA LEU A 132 6.98 14.49 -15.45
C LEU A 132 5.65 14.29 -16.20
N LYS A 133 5.32 15.24 -17.06
CA LYS A 133 4.11 15.18 -17.89
C LYS A 133 4.42 14.38 -19.15
N PHE A 134 4.25 13.07 -19.08
CA PHE A 134 4.12 12.24 -20.28
C PHE A 134 2.68 12.35 -20.74
N TRP A 135 2.40 13.37 -21.56
CA TRP A 135 1.10 13.81 -22.13
C TRP A 135 0.49 15.08 -21.52
#